data_AF-A0A838BSQ7-F1
#
_entry.id   AF-A0A838BSQ7-F1
#
_cell.length_a   1.000
_cell.length_b   1.000
_cell.length_c   1.000
_cell.angle_alpha   90.00
_cell.angle_beta   90.00
_cell.angle_gamma   90.00
#
_symmetry.space_group_name_H-M   'P 1'
#
loop_
_entity.id
_entity.type
_entity.pdbx_description
1 polymer ?
#
loop_
_entity_poly.entity_id
_entity_poly.type
_entity_poly.pdbx_seq_one_letter_code
_entity_poly.pdbx_strand_id
1 'polypeptide(L)'
;MEDFIERIKSSPISQKLIAANCFTVADTATGEFEPNSLNDHWRLHRLEQWCRLYCKNKFRRRIRMALGTVTYEFENADDARTFRRVTQRVPTLIACS
;
A
#
# COMPACT_ATOMS: atom_id res chain seq x y z
N MET A 1 24.87 -2.56 25.28
CA MET A 1 23.54 -2.36 24.65
C MET A 1 23.61 -2.70 23.15
N GLU A 2 24.68 -2.34 22.46
CA GLU A 2 24.95 -2.74 21.06
C GLU A 2 24.96 -4.27 20.86
N ASP A 3 25.59 -4.99 21.79
CA ASP A 3 25.73 -6.46 21.77
C ASP A 3 24.39 -7.24 21.82
N PHE A 4 23.37 -6.63 22.44
CA PHE A 4 22.02 -7.19 22.51
C PHE A 4 21.26 -6.97 21.19
N ILE A 5 21.45 -5.81 20.57
CA ILE A 5 20.84 -5.48 19.28
C ILE A 5 21.42 -6.36 18.17
N GLU A 6 22.74 -6.63 18.19
CA GLU A 6 23.38 -7.54 17.25
C GLU A 6 22.92 -9.00 17.43
N ARG A 7 22.78 -9.47 18.66
CA ARG A 7 22.19 -10.79 18.96
C ARG A 7 20.74 -10.91 18.50
N ILE A 8 19.94 -9.85 18.65
CA ILE A 8 18.57 -9.84 18.13
C ILE A 8 18.59 -9.91 16.61
N LYS A 9 19.38 -9.09 15.91
CA LYS A 9 19.45 -9.08 14.44
C LYS A 9 19.96 -10.40 13.84
N SER A 10 20.85 -11.09 14.55
CA SER A 10 21.41 -12.39 14.13
C SER A 10 20.53 -13.60 14.51
N SER A 11 19.51 -13.42 15.36
CA SER A 11 18.57 -14.48 15.71
C SER A 11 17.80 -14.95 14.47
N PRO A 12 17.71 -16.27 14.20
CA PRO A 12 16.94 -16.81 13.08
C PRO A 12 15.46 -16.41 13.12
N ILE A 13 14.89 -16.22 14.31
CA ILE A 13 13.52 -15.75 14.50
C ILE A 13 13.40 -14.30 14.03
N SER A 14 14.32 -13.44 14.46
CA SER A 14 14.34 -12.05 14.01
C SER A 14 14.65 -11.93 12.53
N GLN A 15 15.55 -12.75 11.98
CA GLN A 15 15.83 -12.77 10.54
C GLN A 15 14.62 -13.24 9.74
N LYS A 16 13.89 -14.25 10.23
CA LYS A 16 12.61 -14.67 9.64
C LYS A 16 11.55 -13.60 9.74
N LEU A 17 11.45 -12.90 10.88
CA LEU A 17 10.52 -11.78 11.05
C LEU A 17 10.88 -10.61 10.15
N ILE A 18 12.16 -10.25 10.06
CA ILE A 18 12.69 -9.21 9.16
C ILE A 18 12.42 -9.62 7.72
N ALA A 19 12.73 -10.84 7.30
CA ALA A 19 12.45 -11.36 5.97
C ALA A 19 10.95 -11.45 5.66
N ALA A 20 10.12 -11.79 6.65
CA ALA A 20 8.66 -11.75 6.53
C ALA A 20 8.12 -10.31 6.44
N ASN A 21 8.86 -9.33 6.98
CA ASN A 21 8.55 -7.91 6.89
C ASN A 21 9.28 -7.20 5.74
N CYS A 22 10.19 -7.90 5.04
CA CYS A 22 10.80 -7.42 3.82
C CYS A 22 9.68 -7.31 2.78
N PHE A 23 9.60 -6.11 2.20
CA PHE A 23 8.64 -5.75 1.19
C PHE A 23 9.38 -4.95 0.16
N THR A 24 9.39 -5.50 -1.05
CA THR A 24 10.02 -4.87 -2.18
C THR A 24 8.91 -4.26 -3.01
N VAL A 25 8.98 -2.96 -3.25
CA VAL A 25 8.01 -2.28 -4.12
C VAL A 25 8.33 -2.67 -5.57
N ALA A 26 7.47 -3.47 -6.19
CA ALA A 26 7.57 -3.77 -7.62
C ALA A 26 6.87 -2.69 -8.47
N ASP A 27 5.78 -2.12 -7.96
CA ASP A 27 5.04 -1.03 -8.62
C ASP A 27 4.18 -0.25 -7.61
N THR A 28 3.72 0.94 -8.00
CA THR A 28 2.91 1.85 -7.17
C THR A 28 1.75 2.45 -7.94
N ALA A 29 0.58 2.60 -7.29
CA ALA A 29 -0.54 3.37 -7.82
C ALA A 29 -0.86 4.54 -6.88
N THR A 30 -0.96 5.74 -7.43
CA THR A 30 -1.24 6.97 -6.67
C THR A 30 -2.63 7.50 -7.02
N GLY A 31 -3.26 8.18 -6.07
CA GLY A 31 -4.47 8.95 -6.25
C GLY A 31 -4.44 10.20 -5.37
N GLU A 32 -5.21 11.21 -5.74
CA GLU A 32 -5.43 12.40 -4.94
C GLU A 32 -6.75 12.27 -4.15
N PHE A 33 -6.83 12.97 -3.02
CA PHE A 33 -8.00 13.01 -2.16
C PHE A 33 -8.04 14.34 -1.39
N GLU A 34 -9.23 14.77 -1.02
CA GLU A 34 -9.45 15.89 -0.12
C GLU A 34 -9.49 15.38 1.33
N PRO A 35 -8.56 15.79 2.22
CA PRO A 35 -8.44 15.22 3.56
C PRO A 35 -9.65 15.39 4.49
N ASN A 36 -10.55 16.33 4.18
CA ASN A 36 -11.73 16.59 5.00
C ASN A 36 -13.04 16.16 4.32
N SER A 37 -12.96 15.54 3.14
CA SER A 37 -14.13 15.07 2.40
C SER A 37 -14.57 13.69 2.91
N LEU A 38 -15.75 13.63 3.52
CA LEU A 38 -16.38 12.36 3.95
C LEU A 38 -16.53 11.38 2.77
N ASN A 39 -16.78 11.90 1.57
CA ASN A 39 -16.89 11.09 0.36
C ASN A 39 -15.55 10.45 0.01
N ASP A 40 -14.45 11.19 0.12
CA ASP A 40 -13.11 10.66 -0.17
C ASP A 40 -12.65 9.67 0.89
N HIS A 41 -13.00 9.85 2.17
CA HIS A 41 -12.77 8.83 3.19
C HIS A 41 -13.49 7.51 2.87
N TRP A 42 -14.75 7.58 2.45
CA TRP A 42 -15.50 6.39 2.03
C TRP A 42 -14.86 5.72 0.79
N ARG A 43 -14.40 6.52 -0.17
CA ARG A 43 -13.68 6.05 -1.37
C ARG A 43 -12.38 5.34 -1.02
N LEU A 44 -11.54 5.92 -0.15
CA LEU A 44 -10.29 5.32 0.31
C LEU A 44 -10.52 3.97 1.00
N HIS A 45 -11.58 3.86 1.80
CA HIS A 45 -11.96 2.59 2.43
C HIS A 45 -12.37 1.54 1.37
N ARG A 46 -13.16 1.92 0.36
CA ARG A 46 -13.54 1.03 -0.75
C ARG A 46 -12.32 0.56 -1.55
N LEU A 47 -11.37 1.44 -1.85
CA LEU A 47 -10.13 1.09 -2.53
C LEU A 47 -9.30 0.08 -1.73
N GLU A 48 -9.23 0.23 -0.41
CA GLU A 48 -8.56 -0.74 0.45
C GLU A 48 -9.22 -2.12 0.41
N GLN A 49 -10.56 -2.18 0.41
CA GLN A 49 -11.30 -3.43 0.29
C GLN A 49 -11.02 -4.14 -1.05
N TRP A 50 -10.89 -3.39 -2.14
CA TRP A 50 -10.52 -3.97 -3.43
C TRP A 50 -9.11 -4.53 -3.45
N CYS A 51 -8.14 -3.84 -2.87
CA CYS A 51 -6.80 -4.41 -2.75
C CYS A 51 -6.83 -5.72 -1.97
N ARG A 52 -7.61 -5.80 -0.89
CA ARG A 52 -7.78 -7.05 -0.11
C ARG A 52 -8.48 -8.17 -0.90
N LEU A 53 -9.39 -7.84 -1.82
CA LEU A 53 -10.16 -8.81 -2.57
C LEU A 53 -9.45 -9.31 -3.84
N TYR A 54 -8.76 -8.41 -4.54
CA TYR A 54 -8.24 -8.67 -5.89
C TYR A 54 -6.72 -8.73 -5.98
N CYS A 55 -5.97 -8.12 -5.06
CA CYS A 55 -4.52 -8.23 -5.07
C CYS A 55 -4.10 -9.54 -4.40
N LYS A 56 -3.24 -10.30 -5.07
CA LYS A 56 -2.83 -11.63 -4.61
C LYS A 56 -1.67 -11.58 -3.62
N ASN A 57 -0.89 -10.49 -3.64
CA ASN A 57 0.31 -10.32 -2.82
C ASN A 57 0.13 -9.20 -1.79
N LYS A 58 1.19 -8.95 -1.01
CA LYS A 58 1.22 -7.85 -0.06
C LYS A 58 1.15 -6.50 -0.80
N PHE A 59 0.35 -5.61 -0.25
CA PHE A 59 0.33 -4.20 -0.62
C PHE A 59 0.42 -3.34 0.64
N ARG A 60 0.84 -2.09 0.48
CA ARG A 60 0.90 -1.09 1.55
C ARG A 60 0.24 0.19 1.07
N ARG A 61 -0.36 0.95 1.98
CA ARG A 61 -0.89 2.28 1.69
C ARG A 61 -0.10 3.33 2.45
N ARG A 62 0.27 4.41 1.78
CA ARG A 62 0.82 5.64 2.36
C ARG A 62 -0.12 6.79 2.08
N ILE A 63 -0.43 7.58 3.09
CA ILE A 63 -1.28 8.76 2.97
C ILE A 63 -0.43 9.99 3.33
N ARG A 64 -0.36 10.96 2.42
CA ARG A 64 0.27 12.26 2.65
C ARG A 64 -0.82 13.32 2.74
N MET A 65 -1.34 13.54 3.94
CA MET A 65 -2.46 14.48 4.17
C MET A 65 -2.16 15.90 3.70
N ALA A 66 -0.94 16.41 3.93
CA ALA A 66 -0.53 17.75 3.51
C ALA A 66 -0.55 17.96 1.99
N LEU A 67 -0.42 16.87 1.22
CA LEU A 67 -0.42 16.89 -0.24
C LEU A 67 -1.73 16.34 -0.83
N GLY A 68 -2.68 15.92 0.01
CA GLY A 68 -3.90 15.26 -0.45
C GLY A 68 -3.62 14.04 -1.33
N THR A 69 -2.57 13.25 -1.06
CA THR A 69 -2.20 12.10 -1.92
C THR A 69 -2.16 10.78 -1.16
N VAL A 70 -2.69 9.74 -1.80
CA VAL A 70 -2.60 8.36 -1.35
C VAL A 70 -1.77 7.55 -2.35
N THR A 71 -0.82 6.77 -1.85
CA THR A 71 -0.01 5.86 -2.66
C THR A 71 -0.21 4.44 -2.17
N TYR A 72 -0.57 3.55 -3.07
CA TYR A 72 -0.59 2.11 -2.85
C TYR A 72 0.68 1.52 -3.45
N GLU A 73 1.49 0.88 -2.62
CA GLU A 73 2.70 0.16 -3.01
C GLU A 73 2.37 -1.33 -3.10
N PHE A 74 2.85 -2.03 -4.13
CA PHE A 74 2.58 -3.44 -4.36
C PHE A 74 3.87 -4.23 -4.50
N GLU A 75 3.93 -5.43 -3.92
CA GLU A 75 5.04 -6.37 -4.17
C GLU A 75 5.00 -7.00 -5.57
N ASN A 76 3.86 -6.90 -6.26
CA ASN A 76 3.66 -7.43 -7.60
C ASN A 76 3.09 -6.34 -8.54
N ALA A 77 3.73 -6.14 -9.69
CA ALA A 77 3.30 -5.17 -10.70
C ALA A 77 1.93 -5.49 -11.33
N ASP A 78 1.54 -6.76 -11.40
CA ASP A 78 0.23 -7.16 -11.92
C ASP A 78 -0.92 -6.77 -10.97
N ASP A 79 -0.67 -6.77 -9.66
CA ASP A 79 -1.62 -6.31 -8.66
C ASP A 79 -1.84 -4.79 -8.80
N ALA A 80 -0.77 -4.02 -9.00
CA ALA A 80 -0.86 -2.59 -9.28
C ALA A 80 -1.61 -2.29 -10.59
N ARG A 81 -1.36 -3.06 -11.65
CA ARG A 81 -2.08 -2.95 -12.94
C ARG A 81 -3.56 -3.30 -12.79
N THR A 82 -3.87 -4.34 -12.04
CA THR A 82 -5.25 -4.73 -11.73
C THR A 82 -5.94 -3.60 -10.99
N PHE A 83 -5.33 -3.07 -9.92
CA PHE A 83 -5.86 -1.95 -9.17
C PHE A 83 -6.16 -0.74 -10.07
N ARG A 84 -5.20 -0.30 -10.90
CA ARG A 84 -5.41 0.80 -11.86
C ARG A 84 -6.57 0.55 -12.83
N ARG A 85 -6.74 -0.68 -13.32
CA ARG A 85 -7.87 -1.03 -14.22
C ARG A 85 -9.22 -0.95 -13.52
N VAL A 86 -9.31 -1.42 -12.27
CA VAL A 86 -10.57 -1.35 -11.52
C VAL A 86 -10.90 0.10 -11.16
N THR A 87 -9.91 0.91 -10.79
CA THR A 87 -10.12 2.34 -10.49
C THR A 87 -10.47 3.15 -11.73
N GLN A 88 -9.82 2.92 -12.88
CA GLN A 88 -10.18 3.56 -14.15
C GLN A 88 -11.62 3.29 -14.62
N ARG A 89 -12.18 2.12 -14.31
CA ARG A 89 -13.54 1.72 -14.72
C ARG A 89 -14.64 2.24 -13.80
N VAL A 90 -14.29 2.84 -12.67
CA VAL A 90 -15.24 3.46 -11.76
C VAL A 90 -14.95 4.96 -11.73
N PRO A 91 -15.53 5.75 -12.65
CA PRO A 91 -15.18 7.16 -12.85
C PRO A 91 -15.43 8.07 -11.63
N THR A 92 -16.18 7.60 -10.63
CA THR A 92 -16.30 8.26 -9.31
C THR A 92 -15.11 8.00 -8.37
N LEU A 93 -14.12 7.23 -8.80
CA LEU A 93 -12.85 6.90 -8.14
C LEU A 93 -11.72 7.19 -9.13
N ILE A 94 -11.37 8.47 -9.31
CA ILE A 94 -10.35 8.85 -10.28
C ILE A 94 -8.99 8.29 -9.84
N ALA A 95 -8.37 7.50 -10.72
CA ALA A 95 -6.93 7.32 -10.75
C ALA A 95 -6.33 8.69 -11.12
N CYS A 96 -5.76 9.40 -10.15
CA CYS A 96 -5.12 10.68 -10.44
C CYS A 96 -3.76 10.40 -11.06
N SER A 97 -3.72 10.62 -12.38
CA SER A 97 -2.51 10.70 -13.21
C SER A 97 -1.58 11.82 -12.73
#